data_AF-A0A533B431-F1
#
_entry.id   AF-A0A533B431-F1
#
_cell.length_a   1.000
_cell.length_b   1.000
_cell.length_c   1.000
_cell.angle_alpha   90.00
_cell.angle_beta   90.00
_cell.angle_gamma   90.00
#
_symmetry.space_group_name_H-M   'P 1'
#
loop_
_entity.id
_entity.type
_entity.pdbx_description
1 polymer ?
#
loop_
_entity_poly.entity_id
_entity_poly.type
_entity_poly.pdbx_seq_one_letter_code
_entity_poly.pdbx_strand_id
1 'polypeptide(L)' 'MDSIISPFTGMQLAIQLHIPGEPQPILIENAAVRWSGSAGIGLEFLTVAPPHQDRLDRMIQLLQPKTSIQ' A
#
# COMPACT_ATOMS: atom_id res chain seq x y z
N MET A 1 4.68 12.24 -17.88
CA MET A 1 3.81 13.13 -17.09
C MET A 1 4.40 13.17 -15.70
N ASP A 2 5.01 14.28 -15.34
CA ASP A 2 5.43 14.49 -13.94
C ASP A 2 4.16 14.76 -13.13
N SER A 3 4.03 14.10 -11.98
CA SER A 3 2.91 14.32 -11.08
C SER A 3 2.89 15.77 -10.63
N ILE A 4 1.72 16.43 -10.70
CA ILE A 4 1.53 17.80 -10.21
C ILE A 4 1.64 17.85 -8.67
N ILE A 5 1.45 16.72 -8.00
CA ILE A 5 1.42 16.60 -6.55
C ILE A 5 2.73 15.96 -6.07
N SER A 6 3.44 16.71 -5.22
CA SER A 6 4.61 16.24 -4.48
C SER A 6 4.18 15.80 -3.08
N PRO A 7 4.27 14.51 -2.73
CA PRO A 7 3.91 14.03 -1.41
C PRO A 7 4.82 14.57 -0.30
N PHE A 8 4.23 14.92 0.84
CA PHE A 8 4.95 15.32 2.04
C PHE A 8 4.51 14.49 3.25
N THR A 9 5.43 14.31 4.21
CA THR A 9 5.15 13.59 5.47
C THR A 9 3.95 14.19 6.19
N GLY A 10 3.00 13.35 6.60
CA GLY A 10 1.75 13.74 7.25
C GLY A 10 0.58 13.95 6.28
N MET A 11 0.82 14.02 4.97
CA MET A 11 -0.26 14.07 3.97
C MET A 11 -1.09 12.79 4.04
N GLN A 12 -2.42 12.95 4.09
CA GLN A 12 -3.37 11.84 4.01
C GLN A 12 -3.80 11.59 2.58
N LEU A 13 -3.91 10.32 2.21
CA LEU A 13 -4.26 9.86 0.87
C LEU A 13 -5.25 8.70 0.94
N ALA A 14 -6.14 8.65 -0.05
CA ALA A 14 -6.82 7.43 -0.45
C ALA A 14 -6.02 6.77 -1.59
N ILE A 15 -5.79 5.47 -1.50
CA ILE A 15 -5.02 4.72 -2.50
C ILE A 15 -5.75 3.45 -2.95
N GLN A 16 -5.48 3.03 -4.18
CA GLN A 16 -5.92 1.76 -4.73
C GLN A 16 -4.71 0.89 -5.03
N LEU A 17 -4.62 -0.27 -4.38
CA LEU A 17 -3.58 -1.26 -4.64
C LEU A 17 -4.11 -2.27 -5.66
N HIS A 18 -3.54 -2.27 -6.86
CA HIS A 18 -3.86 -3.24 -7.90
C HIS A 18 -2.98 -4.47 -7.76
N ILE A 19 -3.59 -5.61 -7.43
CA ILE A 19 -2.87 -6.88 -7.24
C ILE A 19 -2.93 -7.68 -8.54
N PRO A 20 -1.78 -8.13 -9.09
CA PRO A 20 -1.76 -8.97 -10.29
C PRO A 20 -2.63 -10.22 -10.10
N GLY A 21 -3.55 -10.44 -11.04
CA GLY A 21 -4.47 -11.59 -11.01
C GLY A 21 -5.75 -11.39 -10.19
N GLU A 22 -5.90 -10.28 -9.46
CA GLU A 22 -7.16 -9.95 -8.79
C GLU A 22 -8.01 -8.96 -9.61
N PRO A 23 -9.33 -9.17 -9.69
CA PRO A 23 -10.20 -8.36 -10.55
C PRO A 23 -10.55 -6.98 -9.97
N GLN A 24 -10.38 -6.77 -8.67
CA GLN A 24 -10.69 -5.51 -7.98
C GLN A 24 -9.48 -5.03 -7.20
N PRO A 25 -9.23 -3.73 -7.07
CA PRO A 25 -8.16 -3.24 -6.20
C PRO A 25 -8.51 -3.45 -4.71
N ILE A 26 -7.49 -3.35 -3.86
CA ILE A 26 -7.68 -3.13 -2.42
C ILE A 26 -7.72 -1.62 -2.22
N LEU A 27 -8.86 -1.10 -1.74
CA LEU A 27 -9.02 0.32 -1.44
C LEU A 27 -8.58 0.59 0.00
N ILE A 28 -7.66 1.55 0.17
CA ILE A 28 -7.29 2.10 1.47
C ILE A 28 -7.72 3.56 1.47
N GLU A 29 -8.81 3.87 2.17
CA GLU A 29 -9.38 5.22 2.19
C GLU A 29 -8.58 6.18 3.06
N ASN A 30 -7.83 5.66 4.04
CA ASN A 30 -7.09 6.46 5.00
C ASN A 30 -5.66 5.93 5.18
N ALA A 31 -4.74 6.50 4.40
CA ALA A 31 -3.30 6.28 4.54
C ALA A 31 -2.58 7.61 4.81
N ALA A 32 -1.49 7.57 5.58
CA ALA A 32 -0.65 8.73 5.83
C ALA A 32 0.76 8.51 5.26
N VAL A 33 1.29 9.52 4.57
CA VAL A 33 2.70 9.54 4.17
C VAL A 33 3.56 9.65 5.43
N ARG A 34 4.45 8.66 5.63
CA ARG A 34 5.40 8.63 6.76
C ARG A 34 6.79 9.10 6.37
N TRP A 35 7.15 8.94 5.10
CA TRP A 35 8.34 9.52 4.53
C TRP A 35 8.14 9.78 3.03
N SER A 36 8.81 10.79 2.51
CA SER A 36 8.96 11.04 1.07
C SER A 36 10.43 11.32 0.76
N GLY A 37 10.90 10.82 -0.38
CA GLY A 37 12.29 10.96 -0.80
C GLY A 37 12.47 10.68 -2.30
N SER A 38 13.71 10.66 -2.77
CA SER A 38 14.02 10.45 -4.20
C SER A 38 13.54 9.10 -4.74
N ALA A 39 13.46 8.08 -3.89
CA ALA A 39 13.01 6.73 -4.25
C ALA A 39 11.48 6.54 -4.14
N GLY A 40 10.72 7.60 -3.82
CA GLY A 40 9.26 7.54 -3.71
C GLY A 40 8.76 7.89 -2.30
N ILE A 41 7.71 7.19 -1.86
CA ILE A 41 7.04 7.46 -0.59
C ILE A 41 6.78 6.19 0.21
N GLY A 42 6.77 6.33 1.52
CA GLY A 42 6.26 5.32 2.45
C GLY A 42 4.92 5.74 3.00
N LEU A 43 3.97 4.81 2.99
CA LEU A 43 2.62 5.00 3.51
C LEU A 43 2.39 4.11 4.72
N GLU A 44 1.69 4.64 5.72
CA GLU A 44 1.04 3.84 6.75
C GLU A 44 -0.46 3.79 6.45
N PHE A 45 -1.04 2.59 6.48
CA PHE A 45 -2.49 2.42 6.36
C PHE A 45 -3.10 2.60 7.74
N LEU A 46 -3.74 3.75 7.98
CA LEU A 46 -4.31 4.09 9.28
C LEU A 46 -5.54 3.26 9.59
N THR A 47 -6.35 2.98 8.57
CA THR A 47 -7.50 2.08 8.66
C THR A 47 -7.65 1.28 7.37
N VAL A 48 -7.98 0.00 7.50
CA VAL A 48 -8.32 -0.87 6.38
C VAL A 48 -9.68 -1.49 6.67
N ALA A 49 -10.63 -1.37 5.74
CA ALA A 49 -11.93 -1.99 5.91
C ALA A 49 -11.78 -3.52 5.97
N PRO A 50 -12.59 -4.26 6.76
CA PRO A 50 -12.41 -5.70 6.94
C PRO A 50 -12.32 -6.52 5.63
N PRO A 51 -13.14 -6.28 4.58
CA PRO A 51 -13.02 -6.99 3.31
C PRO A 51 -11.68 -6.78 2.60
N HIS A 52 -11.03 -5.66 2.86
CA HIS A 52 -9.73 -5.29 2.30
C HIS A 52 -8.57 -5.80 3.17
N GLN A 53 -8.76 -5.94 4.48
CA GLN A 53 -7.75 -6.46 5.41
C GLN A 53 -7.36 -7.90 5.05
N ASP A 54 -8.34 -8.80 4.90
CA ASP A 54 -8.07 -10.21 4.59
C ASP A 54 -7.30 -10.38 3.26
N ARG A 55 -7.62 -9.54 2.27
CA ARG A 55 -6.95 -9.55 0.97
C ARG A 55 -5.53 -9.01 1.07
N LEU A 56 -5.35 -7.94 1.84
CA LEU A 56 -4.04 -7.35 2.10
C LEU A 56 -3.12 -8.33 2.83
N ASP A 57 -3.63 -9.04 3.85
CA ASP A 57 -2.87 -10.01 4.63
C ASP A 57 -2.39 -11.17 3.75
N ARG A 58 -3.25 -11.71 2.89
CA ARG A 58 -2.87 -12.74 1.92
C ARG A 58 -1.80 -12.24 0.96
N MET A 59 -1.93 -11.01 0.44
CA MET A 59 -0.93 -10.41 -0.43
C MET A 59 0.42 -10.28 0.30
N ILE A 60 0.44 -9.78 1.54
CA ILE A 60 1.67 -9.64 2.32
C ILE A 60 2.35 -11.01 2.52
N GLN A 61 1.58 -12.05 2.82
CA GLN A 61 2.11 -13.42 2.95
C GLN A 61 2.77 -13.93 1.66
N LEU A 62 2.23 -13.58 0.49
CA LEU A 62 2.81 -13.97 -0.81
C LEU A 62 4.11 -13.21 -1.13
N LEU A 63 4.29 -12.01 -0.58
CA LEU A 63 5.50 -11.20 -0.74
C LEU A 63 6.60 -11.55 0.25
N GLN A 64 6.27 -12.26 1.33
CA GLN A 64 7.29 -12.75 2.25
C GLN A 64 8.22 -13.70 1.48
N PRO A 65 9.54 -13.50 1.53
CA PRO A 65 10.46 -14.44 0.93
C PRO A 65 10.18 -15.81 1.53
N LYS A 66 9.96 -16.82 0.68
CA LYS A 66 9.94 -18.21 1.12
C LYS A 66 11.24 -18.42 1.85
N THR A 67 11.17 -18.51 3.17
CA THR A 67 12.35 -18.81 3.97
C THR A 67 12.67 -20.26 3.62
N SER A 68 13.55 -20.45 2.64
CA SER A 68 14.18 -21.74 2.41
C SER A 68 15.05 -21.99 3.63
N ILE A 69 14.48 -22.65 4.62
CA ILE A 69 15.25 -23.32 5.66
C ILE A 69 15.87 -24.52 4.94
N GLN A 70 17.11 -24.34 4.46
CA GLN A 70 18.02 -25.46 4.19
C GLN A 70 18.67 -25.88 5.51
#